data_AF-C4V905-F1
#
_entry.id   AF-C4V905-F1
#
_cell.length_a   1.000
_cell.length_b   1.000
_cell.length_c   1.000
_cell.angle_alpha   90.00
_cell.angle_beta   90.00
_cell.angle_gamma   90.00
#
_symmetry.space_group_name_H-M   'P 1'
#
loop_
_entity.id
_entity.type
_entity.pdbx_description
1 polymer ?
#
loop_
_entity_poly.entity_id
_entity_poly.type
_entity_poly.pdbx_seq_one_letter_code
_entity_poly.pdbx_strand_id
1 'polypeptide(L)'
;MPCMIEEEEKIVFYLEELDTNFSKINRTLKEIEERIEKIYLLNSKVVSDYNPIIKIFKDHNSCIAEDVDSSLIMNGNLPKDPFIDSKIGTFEKDSSSTLNDPKIYSDSYIDESSSTEINEFDIEKIPEIFKKEEDFFKVYNFILSCKRVKFEDIVDTFNSADYNKICVYLEVLRNKKFIKKKGSVFYID
;
A
#
# COMPACT_ATOMS: atom_id res chain seq x y z
N MET A 1 -6.27 -51.18 29.69
CA MET A 1 -5.57 -51.03 28.41
C MET A 1 -6.63 -50.65 27.39
N PRO A 2 -6.62 -49.43 26.84
CA PRO A 2 -7.47 -49.12 25.70
C PRO A 2 -7.13 -50.12 24.58
N CYS A 3 -8.15 -50.66 23.94
CA CYS A 3 -8.00 -51.66 22.89
C CYS A 3 -7.48 -50.94 21.63
N MET A 4 -6.50 -51.47 20.91
CA MET A 4 -5.93 -50.80 19.71
C MET A 4 -6.99 -50.35 18.68
N ILE A 5 -8.14 -51.02 18.65
CA ILE A 5 -9.29 -50.69 17.81
C ILE A 5 -9.88 -49.31 18.14
N GLU A 6 -9.93 -48.90 19.42
CA GLU A 6 -10.43 -47.57 19.82
C GLU A 6 -9.51 -46.43 19.38
N GLU A 7 -8.21 -46.70 19.21
CA GLU A 7 -7.23 -45.72 18.72
C GLU A 7 -7.35 -45.55 17.20
N GLU A 8 -7.55 -46.65 16.46
CA GLU A 8 -7.77 -46.63 15.01
C GLU A 8 -9.07 -45.92 14.62
N GLU A 9 -10.17 -46.14 15.34
CA GLU A 9 -11.44 -45.45 15.11
C GLU A 9 -11.33 -43.92 15.31
N LYS A 10 -10.54 -43.48 16.30
CA LYS A 10 -10.28 -42.04 16.51
C LYS A 10 -9.51 -41.43 15.35
N ILE A 11 -8.54 -42.16 14.79
CA ILE A 11 -7.77 -41.69 13.64
C ILE A 11 -8.70 -41.49 12.43
N VAL A 12 -9.59 -42.45 12.15
CA VAL A 12 -10.58 -42.34 11.07
C VAL A 12 -11.50 -41.14 11.28
N PHE A 13 -12.01 -40.95 12.51
CA PHE A 13 -12.84 -39.81 12.86
C PHE A 13 -12.14 -38.47 12.59
N TYR A 14 -10.87 -38.32 13.00
CA TYR A 14 -10.11 -37.09 12.75
C TYR A 14 -9.84 -36.85 11.26
N LEU A 15 -9.63 -37.91 10.47
CA LEU A 15 -9.47 -37.78 9.02
C LEU A 15 -10.76 -37.29 8.35
N GLU A 16 -11.92 -37.83 8.73
CA GLU A 16 -13.22 -37.36 8.23
C GLU A 16 -13.49 -35.89 8.64
N GLU A 17 -13.11 -35.52 9.86
CA GLU A 17 -13.24 -34.14 10.34
C GLU A 17 -12.33 -33.20 9.53
N LEU A 18 -11.10 -33.62 9.23
CA LEU A 18 -10.18 -32.87 8.37
C LEU A 18 -10.76 -32.69 6.97
N ASP A 19 -11.24 -33.75 6.32
CA ASP A 19 -11.83 -33.68 4.98
C ASP A 19 -13.05 -32.76 4.93
N THR A 20 -13.88 -32.82 5.97
CA THR A 20 -15.04 -31.93 6.13
C THR A 20 -14.59 -30.48 6.27
N ASN A 21 -13.55 -30.22 7.06
CA ASN A 21 -13.02 -28.87 7.27
C ASN A 21 -12.36 -28.32 6.00
N PHE A 22 -11.58 -29.13 5.28
CA PHE A 22 -11.02 -28.75 3.98
C PHE A 22 -12.12 -28.42 2.97
N SER A 23 -13.19 -29.21 2.93
CA SER A 23 -14.34 -28.96 2.07
C SER A 23 -15.03 -27.63 2.40
N LYS A 24 -15.21 -27.33 3.69
CA LYS A 24 -15.76 -26.04 4.16
C LYS A 24 -14.86 -24.88 3.76
N ILE A 25 -13.56 -24.99 4.00
CA ILE A 25 -12.57 -23.95 3.63
C ILE A 25 -12.65 -23.69 2.13
N ASN A 26 -12.60 -24.74 1.31
CA ASN A 26 -12.62 -24.59 -0.14
C ASN A 26 -13.90 -23.93 -0.64
N ARG A 27 -15.05 -24.29 -0.06
CA ARG A 27 -16.33 -23.63 -0.35
C ARG A 27 -16.28 -22.14 0.02
N THR A 28 -15.77 -21.79 1.20
CA THR A 28 -15.70 -20.38 1.62
C THR A 28 -14.77 -19.56 0.74
N LEU A 29 -13.64 -20.13 0.29
CA LEU A 29 -12.72 -19.46 -0.63
C LEU A 29 -13.40 -19.16 -1.97
N LYS A 30 -14.13 -20.15 -2.52
CA LYS A 30 -14.89 -19.96 -3.75
C LYS A 30 -15.96 -18.86 -3.62
N GLU A 31 -16.67 -18.82 -2.49
CA GLU A 31 -17.66 -17.76 -2.22
C GLU A 31 -17.01 -16.38 -2.10
N ILE A 32 -15.78 -16.28 -1.56
CA ILE A 32 -15.01 -15.03 -1.50
C ILE A 32 -14.60 -14.58 -2.90
N GLU A 33 -14.09 -15.50 -3.73
CA GLU A 33 -13.68 -15.23 -5.10
C GLU A 33 -14.84 -14.66 -5.93
N GLU A 34 -16.01 -15.29 -5.88
CA GLU A 34 -17.22 -14.80 -6.55
C GLU A 34 -17.67 -13.42 -6.06
N ARG A 35 -17.47 -13.11 -4.77
CA ARG A 35 -17.79 -11.78 -4.22
C ARG A 35 -16.82 -10.71 -4.71
N ILE A 36 -15.53 -11.02 -4.78
CA ILE A 36 -14.51 -10.12 -5.31
C ILE A 36 -14.80 -9.78 -6.77
N GLU A 37 -15.15 -10.79 -7.58
CA GLU A 37 -15.52 -10.58 -8.99
C GLU A 37 -16.74 -9.67 -9.13
N LYS A 38 -17.78 -9.87 -8.32
CA LYS A 38 -18.97 -8.99 -8.29
C LYS A 38 -18.61 -7.55 -7.93
N ILE A 39 -17.74 -7.34 -6.95
CA ILE A 39 -17.28 -6.01 -6.55
C ILE A 39 -16.51 -5.36 -7.69
N TYR A 40 -15.63 -6.11 -8.35
CA TYR A 40 -14.87 -5.61 -9.49
C TYR A 40 -15.78 -5.14 -10.63
N LEU A 41 -16.79 -5.95 -10.99
CA LEU A 41 -17.78 -5.59 -12.00
C LEU A 41 -18.58 -4.35 -11.61
N LEU A 42 -19.01 -4.26 -10.34
CA LEU A 42 -19.73 -3.10 -9.83
C LEU A 42 -18.88 -1.84 -9.90
N ASN A 43 -17.64 -1.90 -9.43
CA ASN A 43 -16.71 -0.76 -9.45
C ASN A 43 -16.39 -0.32 -10.88
N SER A 44 -16.17 -1.27 -11.79
CA SER A 44 -15.99 -0.97 -13.21
C SER A 44 -17.19 -0.23 -13.79
N LYS A 45 -18.41 -0.64 -13.42
CA LYS A 45 -19.64 0.05 -13.84
C LYS A 45 -19.70 1.47 -13.28
N VAL A 46 -19.44 1.64 -11.98
CA VAL A 46 -19.38 2.96 -11.34
C VAL A 46 -18.40 3.87 -12.08
N VAL A 47 -17.16 3.43 -12.30
CA VAL A 47 -16.16 4.23 -13.02
C VAL A 47 -16.64 4.60 -14.43
N SER A 48 -17.29 3.67 -15.15
CA SER A 48 -17.87 3.94 -16.46
C SER A 48 -18.99 4.99 -16.39
N ASP A 49 -19.91 4.85 -15.44
CA ASP A 49 -21.08 5.72 -15.29
C ASP A 49 -20.67 7.16 -14.93
N TYR A 50 -19.61 7.33 -14.15
CA TYR A 50 -19.08 8.65 -13.76
C TYR A 50 -18.03 9.22 -14.73
N ASN A 51 -17.56 8.44 -15.72
CA ASN A 51 -16.58 8.90 -16.70
C ASN A 51 -17.00 10.18 -17.46
N PRO A 52 -18.28 10.38 -17.85
CA PRO A 52 -18.71 11.63 -18.49
C PRO A 52 -18.50 12.85 -17.59
N ILE A 53 -18.77 12.72 -16.29
CA ILE A 53 -18.60 13.78 -15.31
C ILE A 53 -17.11 14.06 -15.10
N ILE A 54 -16.30 13.01 -14.96
CA ILE A 54 -14.84 13.12 -14.85
C ILE A 54 -14.25 13.87 -16.07
N LYS A 55 -14.77 13.64 -17.28
CA LYS A 55 -14.33 14.36 -18.48
C LYS A 55 -14.65 15.86 -18.41
N ILE A 56 -15.87 16.22 -18.00
CA ILE A 56 -16.29 17.63 -17.85
C ILE A 56 -15.31 18.39 -16.93
N PHE A 57 -14.98 17.83 -15.77
CA PHE A 57 -14.07 18.48 -14.82
C PHE A 57 -12.59 18.49 -15.27
N LYS A 58 -12.16 17.52 -16.08
CA LYS A 58 -10.81 17.52 -16.65
C LYS A 58 -10.64 18.61 -17.72
N ASP A 59 -11.67 18.86 -18.52
CA ASP A 59 -11.60 19.84 -19.61
C ASP A 59 -11.68 21.29 -19.08
N HIS A 60 -12.46 21.55 -18.02
CA HIS A 60 -12.58 22.89 -17.42
C HIS A 60 -11.30 23.40 -16.73
N ASN A 61 -10.40 22.52 -16.28
CA ASN A 61 -9.13 22.91 -15.68
C ASN A 61 -8.05 23.29 -16.70
N SER A 62 -8.31 23.15 -18.00
CA SER A 62 -7.40 23.57 -19.07
C SER A 62 -7.64 24.99 -19.59
N CYS A 63 -8.77 25.63 -19.22
CA CYS A 63 -9.17 26.96 -19.70
C CYS A 63 -8.96 28.10 -18.68
N ILE A 64 -8.29 27.88 -17.55
CA ILE A 64 -7.94 28.94 -16.58
C ILE A 64 -6.50 29.40 -16.81
N ALA A 65 -6.16 29.66 -18.07
CA ALA A 65 -5.03 30.49 -18.43
C ALA A 65 -5.57 31.60 -19.34
N GLU A 66 -5.29 32.83 -18.93
CA GLU A 66 -5.51 34.11 -19.65
C GLU A 66 -6.81 34.87 -19.31
N ASP A 67 -6.61 35.86 -18.43
CA ASP A 67 -7.23 37.19 -18.38
C ASP A 67 -8.76 37.30 -18.55
N VAL A 68 -9.49 37.33 -17.43
CA VAL A 68 -10.71 38.14 -17.33
C VAL A 68 -10.80 38.85 -15.98
N ASP A 69 -10.93 40.16 -16.09
CA ASP A 69 -11.13 41.23 -15.12
C ASP A 69 -11.59 40.91 -13.69
N SER A 70 -10.99 41.71 -12.80
CA SER A 70 -11.29 41.84 -11.39
C SER A 70 -12.70 42.42 -11.14
N SER A 71 -13.75 41.60 -11.19
CA SER A 71 -15.02 41.94 -10.50
C SER A 71 -15.89 40.70 -10.25
N LEU A 72 -15.67 40.06 -9.10
CA LEU A 72 -16.64 39.27 -8.29
C LEU A 72 -15.88 38.22 -7.47
N ILE A 73 -15.04 38.68 -6.53
CA ILE A 73 -14.59 37.81 -5.44
C ILE A 73 -15.72 37.78 -4.41
N MET A 74 -16.70 36.90 -4.60
CA MET A 74 -17.46 36.35 -3.48
C MET A 74 -16.58 35.28 -2.86
N ASN A 75 -16.06 35.58 -1.67
CA ASN A 75 -15.38 34.64 -0.78
C ASN A 75 -16.36 33.51 -0.37
N GLY A 76 -16.59 32.55 -1.26
CA GLY A 76 -17.18 31.27 -0.93
C GLY A 76 -16.05 30.29 -0.65
N ASN A 77 -15.89 29.89 0.60
CA ASN A 77 -15.03 28.78 0.98
C ASN A 77 -15.51 27.54 0.21
N LEU A 78 -14.80 27.19 -0.86
CA LEU A 78 -15.02 25.94 -1.58
C LEU A 78 -14.69 24.77 -0.63
N PRO A 79 -15.58 23.78 -0.47
CA PRO A 79 -15.22 22.53 0.18
C PRO A 79 -14.04 21.92 -0.56
N LYS A 80 -12.98 21.55 0.18
CA LYS A 80 -11.86 20.79 -0.37
C LYS A 80 -12.41 19.47 -0.92
N ASP A 81 -12.31 19.28 -2.23
CA ASP A 81 -12.69 18.04 -2.90
C ASP A 81 -11.74 16.91 -2.46
N PRO A 82 -12.23 15.70 -2.12
CA PRO A 82 -11.41 14.64 -1.51
C PRO A 82 -10.63 13.77 -2.50
N PHE A 83 -10.67 14.04 -3.81
CA PHE A 83 -10.25 13.08 -4.84
C PHE A 83 -9.56 13.71 -6.07
N ILE A 84 -8.45 14.42 -5.89
CA ILE A 84 -7.58 14.94 -6.98
C ILE A 84 -6.14 14.96 -6.40
N ASP A 85 -5.09 14.37 -6.96
CA ASP A 85 -4.78 13.96 -8.33
C ASP A 85 -3.62 12.94 -8.35
N SER A 86 -3.61 12.06 -9.34
CA SER A 86 -2.34 11.83 -10.04
C SER A 86 -2.57 11.56 -11.53
N LYS A 87 -2.10 12.50 -12.33
CA LYS A 87 -1.90 12.36 -13.77
C LYS A 87 -0.78 11.36 -14.04
N ILE A 88 -1.07 10.33 -14.81
CA ILE A 88 -0.12 9.62 -15.69
C ILE A 88 -0.88 9.53 -17.03
N GLY A 89 -0.44 10.15 -18.10
CA GLY A 89 0.87 9.95 -18.69
C GLY A 89 0.74 8.82 -19.71
N THR A 90 0.27 9.18 -20.90
CA THR A 90 0.07 8.34 -22.09
C THR A 90 1.34 7.56 -22.46
N PHE A 91 1.24 6.25 -22.71
CA PHE A 91 2.08 5.55 -23.70
C PHE A 91 1.33 4.36 -24.30
N GLU A 92 1.60 4.17 -25.59
CA GLU A 92 0.90 3.30 -26.54
C GLU A 92 1.32 1.81 -26.45
N LYS A 93 0.43 0.97 -27.01
CA LYS A 93 0.57 -0.39 -27.55
C LYS A 93 1.99 -1.00 -27.65
N ASP A 94 2.12 -2.26 -27.23
CA ASP A 94 2.33 -3.40 -28.14
C ASP A 94 2.26 -4.76 -27.41
N SER A 95 2.05 -5.82 -28.21
CA SER A 95 1.72 -7.20 -27.83
C SER A 95 2.90 -8.04 -27.29
N SER A 96 2.54 -9.15 -26.63
CA SER A 96 3.26 -10.46 -26.55
C SER A 96 4.05 -10.82 -25.27
N SER A 97 3.57 -11.88 -24.62
CA SER A 97 4.26 -13.00 -23.96
C SER A 97 5.31 -12.77 -22.84
N THR A 98 4.98 -13.34 -21.67
CA THR A 98 5.86 -14.05 -20.69
C THR A 98 7.14 -13.35 -20.20
N LEU A 99 7.13 -12.91 -18.93
CA LEU A 99 7.98 -13.36 -17.80
C LEU A 99 8.05 -12.26 -16.72
N ASN A 100 7.74 -12.63 -15.47
CA ASN A 100 8.17 -12.03 -14.20
C ASN A 100 8.31 -10.48 -14.14
N ASP A 101 7.25 -9.79 -13.71
CA ASP A 101 7.33 -8.40 -13.24
C ASP A 101 6.78 -8.30 -11.80
N PRO A 102 7.59 -7.89 -10.80
CA PRO A 102 7.10 -7.54 -9.47
C PRO A 102 6.60 -6.09 -9.51
N LYS A 103 5.36 -5.89 -10.00
CA LYS A 103 4.68 -4.58 -9.94
C LYS A 103 3.28 -4.73 -9.38
N ILE A 104 3.19 -5.05 -8.10
CA ILE A 104 1.98 -4.80 -7.31
C ILE A 104 2.41 -4.22 -5.96
N TYR A 105 2.87 -2.97 -5.98
CA TYR A 105 2.68 -2.05 -4.86
C TYR A 105 2.38 -0.69 -5.49
N SER A 106 1.16 -0.57 -5.99
CA SER A 106 0.59 0.71 -6.36
C SER A 106 0.36 1.51 -5.07
N ASP A 107 1.04 2.64 -4.97
CA ASP A 107 0.84 3.69 -3.97
C ASP A 107 -0.65 4.02 -3.81
N SER A 108 -1.22 3.60 -2.68
CA SER A 108 -2.39 4.26 -2.09
C SER A 108 -2.42 4.02 -0.57
N TYR A 109 -1.37 4.46 0.13
CA TYR A 109 -1.48 4.72 1.57
C TYR A 109 -1.72 6.21 1.73
N ILE A 110 -2.97 6.55 2.09
CA ILE A 110 -3.36 7.87 2.53
C ILE A 110 -2.46 8.22 3.73
N ASP A 111 -1.73 9.32 3.60
CA ASP A 111 -0.84 9.87 4.63
C ASP A 111 -1.69 10.50 5.74
N GLU A 112 -2.23 9.67 6.63
CA GLU A 112 -2.74 10.10 7.93
C GLU A 112 -1.60 10.08 8.96
N SER A 113 -0.70 11.05 8.86
CA SER A 113 0.18 11.41 9.98
C SER A 113 0.29 12.92 10.09
N SER A 114 -0.85 13.56 10.34
CA SER A 114 -0.95 14.91 10.87
C SER A 114 -0.53 14.94 12.35
N SER A 115 0.67 14.47 12.67
CA SER A 115 1.35 14.79 13.92
C SER A 115 2.76 15.28 13.58
N THR A 116 2.99 16.57 13.86
CA THR A 116 4.24 17.29 13.63
C THR A 116 5.43 16.74 14.42
N GLU A 117 5.20 15.88 15.40
CA GLU A 117 6.20 15.38 16.35
C GLU A 117 6.87 14.09 15.87
N ILE A 118 8.18 14.18 15.62
CA ILE A 118 9.08 13.03 15.43
C ILE A 118 9.56 12.61 16.82
N ASN A 119 9.57 11.30 17.08
CA ASN A 119 10.17 10.78 18.31
C ASN A 119 11.68 10.64 18.12
N GLU A 120 12.45 10.96 19.17
CA GLU A 120 13.86 10.57 19.23
C GLU A 120 13.99 9.06 19.09
N PHE A 121 15.01 8.62 18.34
CA PHE A 121 15.22 7.21 18.03
C PHE A 121 15.44 6.41 19.32
N ASP A 122 14.52 5.48 19.57
CA ASP A 122 14.51 4.68 20.79
C ASP A 122 14.50 3.20 20.44
N ILE A 123 15.60 2.54 20.78
CA ILE A 123 15.84 1.11 20.51
C ILE A 123 14.83 0.25 21.28
N GLU A 124 14.31 0.72 22.41
CA GLU A 124 13.36 -0.05 23.22
C GLU A 124 12.01 -0.22 22.52
N LYS A 125 11.63 0.75 21.67
CA LYS A 125 10.36 0.74 20.92
C LYS A 125 10.40 -0.13 19.68
N ILE A 126 11.56 -0.64 19.28
CA ILE A 126 11.75 -1.48 18.10
C ILE A 126 11.43 -2.95 18.46
N PRO A 127 10.74 -3.72 17.59
CA PRO A 127 10.57 -5.16 17.81
C PRO A 127 11.91 -5.89 17.91
N GLU A 128 12.03 -6.88 18.80
CA GLU A 128 13.30 -7.59 19.06
C GLU A 128 13.97 -8.19 17.81
N ILE A 129 13.16 -8.54 16.82
CA ILE A 129 13.59 -9.08 15.52
C ILE A 129 14.52 -8.10 14.80
N PHE A 130 14.25 -6.79 14.88
CA PHE A 130 15.04 -5.76 14.21
C PHE A 130 16.19 -5.22 15.07
N LYS A 131 16.16 -5.44 16.40
CA LYS A 131 17.23 -5.00 17.31
C LYS A 131 18.58 -5.69 17.01
N LYS A 132 18.54 -6.88 16.41
CA LYS A 132 19.73 -7.68 16.07
C LYS A 132 20.25 -7.41 14.65
N GLU A 133 19.54 -6.64 13.85
CA GLU A 133 19.88 -6.41 12.44
C GLU A 133 20.62 -5.09 12.26
N GLU A 134 21.91 -5.16 11.94
CA GLU A 134 22.75 -3.97 11.74
C GLU A 134 22.28 -3.09 10.58
N ASP A 135 21.72 -3.71 9.53
CA ASP A 135 21.28 -2.99 8.33
C ASP A 135 20.08 -2.09 8.60
N PHE A 136 19.23 -2.44 9.59
CA PHE A 136 18.14 -1.59 10.04
C PHE A 136 18.66 -0.24 10.57
N PHE A 137 19.69 -0.28 11.42
CA PHE A 137 20.30 0.94 11.98
C PHE A 137 21.05 1.75 10.92
N LYS A 138 21.70 1.07 9.96
CA LYS A 138 22.39 1.77 8.86
C LYS A 138 21.39 2.53 7.98
N VAL A 139 20.23 1.94 7.68
CA VAL A 139 19.16 2.62 6.93
C VAL A 139 18.66 3.86 7.68
N TYR A 140 18.41 3.75 9.00
CA TYR A 140 18.02 4.91 9.80
C TYR A 140 19.09 6.01 9.79
N ASN A 141 20.35 5.67 10.05
CA ASN A 141 21.46 6.62 10.08
C ASN A 141 21.70 7.26 8.71
N PHE A 142 21.44 6.54 7.62
CA PHE A 142 21.54 7.07 6.27
C PHE A 142 20.48 8.15 6.02
N ILE A 143 19.23 7.91 6.43
CA ILE A 143 18.15 8.88 6.33
C ILE A 143 18.45 10.11 7.22
N LEU A 144 18.98 9.89 8.42
CA LEU A 144 19.41 10.96 9.34
C LEU A 144 20.49 11.85 8.74
N SER A 145 21.49 11.25 8.10
CA SER A 145 22.64 11.98 7.55
C SER A 145 22.27 12.83 6.33
N CYS A 146 21.33 12.33 5.51
CA CYS A 146 20.98 12.96 4.24
C CYS A 146 19.81 13.95 4.34
N LYS A 147 19.12 14.01 5.49
CA LYS A 147 17.92 14.85 5.78
C LYS A 147 16.69 14.57 4.91
N ARG A 148 16.84 14.33 3.61
CA ARG A 148 15.80 13.94 2.66
C ARG A 148 16.37 12.92 1.68
N VAL A 149 15.77 11.73 1.61
CA VAL A 149 16.27 10.61 0.81
C VAL A 149 15.11 9.99 0.03
N LYS A 150 15.29 9.74 -1.27
CA LYS A 150 14.29 9.00 -2.03
C LYS A 150 14.39 7.51 -1.76
N PHE A 151 13.30 6.79 -1.96
CA PHE A 151 13.29 5.34 -1.81
C PHE A 151 14.34 4.66 -2.70
N GLU A 152 14.47 5.10 -3.95
CA GLU A 152 15.41 4.56 -4.92
C GLU A 152 16.86 4.70 -4.43
N ASP A 153 17.20 5.86 -3.84
CA ASP A 153 18.54 6.12 -3.31
C ASP A 153 18.88 5.18 -2.12
N ILE A 154 17.88 4.79 -1.33
CA ILE A 154 18.05 3.85 -0.21
C ILE A 154 18.29 2.45 -0.77
N VAL A 155 17.51 2.01 -1.75
CA VAL A 155 17.66 0.69 -2.37
C VAL A 155 19.01 0.57 -3.08
N ASP A 156 19.43 1.61 -3.80
CA ASP A 156 20.73 1.65 -4.49
C ASP A 156 21.91 1.59 -3.50
N THR A 157 21.80 2.29 -2.36
CA THR A 157 22.85 2.31 -1.33
C THR A 157 22.93 0.99 -0.57
N PHE A 158 21.79 0.34 -0.34
CA PHE A 158 21.66 -0.91 0.41
C PHE A 158 21.38 -2.11 -0.50
N ASN A 159 21.91 -2.11 -1.73
CA ASN A 159 21.75 -3.16 -2.75
C ASN A 159 22.15 -4.59 -2.28
N SER A 160 22.83 -4.70 -1.13
CA SER A 160 23.14 -5.97 -0.47
C SER A 160 22.00 -6.56 0.38
N ALA A 161 20.98 -5.78 0.72
CA ALA A 161 19.81 -6.22 1.48
C ALA A 161 18.64 -6.53 0.53
N ASP A 162 17.83 -7.54 0.89
CA ASP A 162 16.61 -7.86 0.14
C ASP A 162 15.69 -6.62 0.11
N TYR A 163 15.23 -6.25 -1.08
CA TYR A 163 14.31 -5.15 -1.32
C TYR A 163 13.12 -5.18 -0.37
N ASN A 164 12.53 -6.36 -0.14
CA ASN A 164 11.39 -6.51 0.77
C ASN A 164 11.77 -6.20 2.22
N LYS A 165 13.02 -6.48 2.59
CA LYS A 165 13.56 -6.21 3.92
C LYS A 165 13.71 -4.71 4.16
N ILE A 166 14.22 -3.97 3.17
CA ILE A 166 14.30 -2.50 3.21
C ILE A 166 12.90 -1.88 3.34
N CYS A 167 11.92 -2.39 2.60
CA CYS A 167 10.53 -1.95 2.73
C CYS A 167 10.01 -2.14 4.15
N VAL A 168 10.24 -3.30 4.76
CA VAL A 168 9.84 -3.58 6.15
C VAL A 168 10.56 -2.65 7.13
N TYR A 169 11.84 -2.34 6.92
CA TYR A 169 12.58 -1.40 7.77
C TYR A 169 11.97 -0.01 7.76
N LEU A 170 11.68 0.53 6.57
CA LEU A 170 11.06 1.84 6.41
C LEU A 170 9.65 1.89 7.01
N GLU A 171 8.91 0.80 6.88
CA GLU A 171 7.58 0.65 7.47
C GLU A 171 7.64 0.69 9.01
N VAL A 172 8.59 -0.03 9.61
CA VAL A 172 8.78 -0.02 11.07
C VAL A 172 9.23 1.36 11.55
N LEU A 173 10.18 2.00 10.88
CA LEU A 173 10.65 3.35 11.21
C LEU A 173 9.52 4.38 11.11
N ARG A 174 8.65 4.27 10.10
CA ARG A 174 7.46 5.13 9.94
C ARG A 174 6.44 4.89 11.05
N ASN A 175 6.09 3.63 11.31
CA ASN A 175 5.07 3.27 12.30
C ASN A 175 5.48 3.66 13.73
N LYS A 176 6.79 3.70 14.01
CA LYS A 176 7.34 4.17 15.28
C LYS A 176 7.57 5.69 15.34
N LYS A 177 7.26 6.40 14.25
CA LYS A 177 7.41 7.85 14.09
C LYS A 177 8.86 8.34 14.22
N PHE A 178 9.83 7.52 13.79
CA PHE A 178 11.25 7.91 13.73
C PHE A 178 11.59 8.64 12.43
N ILE A 179 10.83 8.37 11.35
CA ILE A 179 10.98 9.02 10.05
C ILE A 179 9.61 9.46 9.51
N LYS A 180 9.59 10.51 8.71
CA LYS A 180 8.43 10.95 7.94
C LYS A 180 8.59 10.55 6.47
N LYS A 181 7.48 10.28 5.78
CA LYS A 181 7.43 10.02 4.35
C LYS A 181 6.53 11.07 3.70
N LYS A 182 7.01 11.76 2.67
CA LYS A 182 6.18 12.64 1.83
C LYS A 182 6.36 12.23 0.37
N GLY A 183 5.34 11.60 -0.20
CA GLY A 183 5.45 10.98 -1.53
C GLY A 183 6.55 9.91 -1.54
N SER A 184 7.52 10.03 -2.45
CA SER A 184 8.66 9.10 -2.57
C SER A 184 9.87 9.45 -1.68
N VAL A 185 9.76 10.46 -0.82
CA VAL A 185 10.90 10.98 -0.03
C VAL A 185 10.72 10.71 1.46
N PHE A 186 11.76 10.18 2.10
CA PHE A 186 11.88 9.98 3.54
C PHE A 186 12.75 11.06 4.17
N TYR A 187 12.36 11.55 5.34
CA TYR A 187 13.09 12.61 6.04
C TYR A 187 12.93 12.57 7.55
N ILE A 188 13.88 13.19 8.23
CA ILE A 188 13.90 13.44 9.68
C ILE A 188 14.03 14.97 9.82
N ASP A 189 13.06 15.61 10.49
CA ASP A 189 13.09 17.06 10.79
C ASP A 189 14.07 17.36 11.93
#